data_AF-A0A4S4CI75-F1
#
_entry.id   AF-A0A4S4CI75-F1
#
_cell.length_a   1.000
_cell.length_b   1.000
_cell.length_c   1.000
_cell.angle_alpha   90.00
_cell.angle_beta   90.00
_cell.angle_gamma   90.00
#
_symmetry.space_group_name_H-M   'P 1'
#
loop_
_entity.id
_entity.type
_entity.pdbx_description
1 polymer ?
#
loop_
_entity_poly.entity_id
_entity_poly.type
_entity_poly.pdbx_seq_one_letter_code
_entity_poly.pdbx_strand_id
1 'polypeptide(L)'
;MTTSSPPAEALAVRFASLLLDRQYGEAHAMLTPEVRNTLSVKELAGQFEACVPLDWEEGRIERPMFMNPTLLPDARPGDLGWYYVPIGGNIASEGMTVVVGAGDGGLAIRAVEFGRP
;
A
#
# COMPACT_ATOMS: atom_id res chain seq x y z
N MET A 1 -4.41 -22.82 2.54
CA MET A 1 -4.88 -21.43 2.74
C MET A 1 -3.86 -20.74 3.62
N THR A 2 -2.94 -19.97 3.05
CA THR A 2 -2.00 -19.15 3.83
C THR A 2 -2.75 -17.90 4.25
N THR A 3 -3.09 -17.83 5.53
CA THR A 3 -3.84 -16.72 6.13
C THR A 3 -2.97 -15.48 6.22
N SER A 4 -3.49 -14.36 5.72
CA SER A 4 -3.08 -13.00 6.10
C SER A 4 -2.81 -12.91 7.61
N SER A 5 -1.71 -12.24 7.99
CA SER A 5 -1.49 -11.86 9.39
C SER A 5 -2.36 -10.63 9.67
N PRO A 6 -3.30 -10.65 10.64
CA PRO A 6 -4.20 -9.53 10.88
C PRO A 6 -3.49 -8.17 11.08
N PRO A 7 -2.32 -8.10 11.75
CA PRO A 7 -1.53 -6.87 11.83
C PRO A 7 -0.99 -6.34 10.49
N ALA A 8 -0.63 -7.23 9.55
CA ALA A 8 -0.07 -6.81 8.25
C ALA A 8 -1.17 -6.27 7.32
N GLU A 9 -2.33 -6.90 7.31
CA GLU A 9 -3.50 -6.39 6.57
C GLU A 9 -3.97 -5.04 7.11
N ALA A 10 -4.01 -4.89 8.45
CA ALA A 10 -4.35 -3.61 9.07
C ALA A 10 -3.35 -2.50 8.70
N LEU A 11 -2.05 -2.82 8.58
CA LEU A 11 -1.04 -1.87 8.12
C LEU A 11 -1.29 -1.45 6.66
N ALA A 12 -1.58 -2.40 5.77
CA ALA A 12 -1.88 -2.12 4.37
C ALA A 12 -3.12 -1.22 4.22
N VAL A 13 -4.19 -1.50 4.97
CA VAL A 13 -5.41 -0.68 4.98
C VAL A 13 -5.12 0.71 5.54
N ARG A 14 -4.39 0.81 6.66
CA ARG A 14 -4.05 2.12 7.25
C ARG A 14 -3.22 2.97 6.29
N PHE A 15 -2.25 2.37 5.61
CA PHE A 15 -1.45 3.07 4.61
C PHE A 15 -2.34 3.59 3.47
N ALA A 16 -3.28 2.78 2.99
CA ALA A 16 -4.28 3.20 1.99
C ALA A 16 -5.13 4.36 2.46
N SER A 17 -5.59 4.34 3.72
CA SER A 17 -6.44 5.40 4.28
C SER A 17 -5.70 6.72 4.30
N LEU A 18 -4.45 6.73 4.77
CA LEU A 18 -3.64 7.95 4.79
C LEU A 18 -3.41 8.52 3.38
N LEU A 19 -3.23 7.66 2.37
CA LEU A 19 -3.12 8.12 0.98
C LEU A 19 -4.43 8.74 0.48
N LEU A 20 -5.57 8.09 0.74
CA LEU A 20 -6.89 8.63 0.40
C LEU A 20 -7.15 9.96 1.10
N ASP A 21 -6.79 10.07 2.37
CA ASP A 21 -6.93 11.30 3.16
C ASP A 21 -5.83 12.33 2.85
N ARG A 22 -4.96 12.05 1.87
CA ARG A 22 -3.87 12.93 1.41
C ARG A 22 -2.85 13.27 2.50
N GLN A 23 -2.77 12.43 3.53
CA GLN A 23 -1.80 12.48 4.62
C GLN A 23 -0.48 11.82 4.19
N TYR A 24 0.11 12.29 3.09
CA TYR A 24 1.28 11.65 2.46
C TYR A 24 2.51 11.56 3.37
N GLY A 25 2.72 12.53 4.25
CA GLY A 25 3.82 12.49 5.22
C GLY A 25 3.67 11.33 6.21
N GLU A 26 2.45 11.07 6.67
CA GLU A 26 2.16 9.95 7.57
C GLU A 26 2.25 8.61 6.84
N ALA A 27 1.71 8.53 5.61
CA ALA A 27 1.84 7.34 4.78
C ALA A 27 3.32 7.02 4.50
N HIS A 28 4.11 8.03 4.11
CA HIS A 28 5.55 7.90 3.89
C HIS A 28 6.29 7.42 5.13
N ALA A 29 5.91 7.88 6.33
CA ALA A 29 6.51 7.42 7.58
C ALA A 29 6.28 5.92 7.87
N MET A 30 5.29 5.28 7.24
CA MET A 30 5.03 3.84 7.35
C MET A 30 5.91 2.98 6.43
N LEU A 31 6.65 3.61 5.52
CA LEU A 31 7.57 2.90 4.63
C LEU A 31 8.83 2.48 5.40
N THR A 32 9.44 1.37 4.98
CA THR A 32 10.76 0.96 5.50
C THR A 32 11.82 2.04 5.25
N PRO A 33 12.89 2.11 6.06
CA PRO A 33 13.96 3.09 5.84
C PRO A 33 14.58 3.04 4.44
N GLU A 34 14.75 1.83 3.89
CA GLU A 34 15.23 1.62 2.52
C GLU A 34 14.37 2.38 1.51
N VAL A 35 13.05 2.21 1.56
CA VAL A 35 12.11 2.85 0.64
C VAL A 35 12.00 4.35 0.90
N ARG A 36 11.96 4.79 2.17
CA ARG A 36 11.89 6.23 2.51
C ARG A 36 13.06 7.04 1.95
N ASN A 37 14.23 6.40 1.82
CA ASN A 37 15.43 7.02 1.29
C ASN A 37 15.42 7.15 -0.24
N THR A 38 14.58 6.36 -0.94
CA THR A 38 14.53 6.34 -2.42
C THR A 38 13.23 6.88 -3.00
N LEU A 39 12.16 6.95 -2.20
CA LEU A 39 10.85 7.47 -2.57
C LEU A 39 10.54 8.65 -1.67
N SER A 40 10.51 9.86 -2.21
CA SER A 40 10.13 11.05 -1.44
C SER A 40 8.61 11.13 -1.21
N VAL A 41 8.19 11.92 -0.23
CA VAL A 41 6.76 12.23 0.02
C VAL A 41 6.08 12.78 -1.24
N LYS A 42 6.77 13.64 -2.00
CA LYS A 42 6.24 14.24 -3.22
C LYS A 42 6.04 13.20 -4.33
N GLU A 43 6.98 12.27 -4.50
CA GLU A 43 6.86 11.20 -5.48
C GLU A 43 5.75 10.22 -5.10
N LEU A 44 5.65 9.85 -3.81
CA LEU A 44 4.55 9.03 -3.30
C LEU A 44 3.19 9.68 -3.59
N ALA A 45 3.05 10.99 -3.32
CA ALA A 45 1.85 11.74 -3.62
C ALA A 45 1.53 11.73 -5.12
N GLY A 46 2.50 12.09 -5.96
CA GLY A 46 2.31 12.15 -7.40
C GLY A 46 1.96 10.80 -8.04
N GLN A 47 2.58 9.71 -7.58
CA GLN A 47 2.24 8.37 -8.05
C GLN A 47 0.83 7.96 -7.65
N PHE A 48 0.43 8.25 -6.40
CA PHE A 48 -0.93 7.95 -5.95
C PHE A 48 -1.97 8.79 -6.69
N GLU A 49 -1.76 10.09 -6.85
CA GLU A 49 -2.71 10.99 -7.52
C GLU A 49 -2.83 10.73 -9.03
N ALA A 50 -1.78 10.18 -9.66
CA ALA A 50 -1.87 9.72 -11.04
C ALA A 50 -2.83 8.52 -11.19
N CYS A 51 -3.02 7.74 -10.12
CA CYS A 51 -3.94 6.60 -10.08
C CYS A 51 -5.31 6.98 -9.52
N VAL A 52 -5.34 7.77 -8.44
CA VAL A 52 -6.54 8.26 -7.76
C VAL A 52 -6.50 9.80 -7.75
N PRO A 53 -6.95 10.46 -8.84
CA PRO A 53 -7.06 11.91 -8.96
C PRO A 53 -7.80 12.62 -7.82
N LEU A 54 -7.64 13.94 -7.72
CA LEU A 54 -8.30 14.76 -6.68
C LEU A 54 -9.81 14.91 -6.91
N ASP A 55 -10.26 14.82 -8.15
CA ASP A 55 -11.68 14.83 -8.55
C ASP A 55 -12.32 13.42 -8.47
N TRP A 56 -11.58 12.44 -7.91
CA TRP A 56 -12.08 11.12 -7.59
C TRP A 56 -12.98 11.19 -6.35
N GLU A 57 -14.19 11.72 -6.54
CA GLU A 57 -15.19 11.85 -5.49
C GLU A 57 -15.48 10.49 -4.84
N GLU A 58 -15.48 10.47 -3.50
CA GLU A 58 -15.84 9.29 -2.67
C GLU A 58 -14.93 8.06 -2.82
N GLY A 59 -13.61 8.27 -2.99
CA GLY A 59 -12.63 7.20 -2.89
C GLY A 59 -12.79 6.41 -1.58
N ARG A 60 -13.12 5.11 -1.67
CA ARG A 60 -13.27 4.22 -0.52
C ARG A 60 -12.33 3.02 -0.65
N ILE A 61 -11.76 2.60 0.47
CA ILE A 61 -11.04 1.32 0.52
C ILE A 61 -12.05 0.20 0.53
N GLU A 62 -11.93 -0.69 -0.45
CA GLU A 62 -12.67 -1.95 -0.46
C GLU A 62 -11.87 -3.03 0.26
N ARG A 63 -12.45 -4.23 0.40
CA ARG A 63 -11.80 -5.30 1.16
C ARG A 63 -10.43 -5.64 0.56
N PRO A 64 -9.33 -5.55 1.33
CA PRO A 64 -8.01 -5.92 0.84
C PRO A 64 -7.96 -7.42 0.54
N MET A 65 -7.22 -7.77 -0.50
CA MET A 65 -7.01 -9.14 -0.95
C MET A 65 -5.58 -9.55 -0.64
N PHE A 66 -5.42 -10.61 0.16
CA PHE A 66 -4.12 -11.23 0.37
C PHE A 66 -3.68 -11.94 -0.90
N MET A 67 -2.51 -11.56 -1.40
CA MET A 67 -1.83 -12.18 -2.54
C MET A 67 -0.73 -13.09 -2.00
N ASN A 68 -0.55 -14.26 -2.62
CA ASN A 68 0.45 -15.21 -2.15
C ASN A 68 1.87 -14.63 -2.32
N PRO A 69 2.62 -14.35 -1.23
CA PRO A 69 3.95 -13.75 -1.32
C PRO A 69 4.96 -14.63 -2.04
N THR A 70 4.73 -15.95 -2.15
CA THR A 70 5.61 -16.85 -2.92
C THR A 70 5.50 -16.63 -4.43
N LEU A 71 4.50 -15.89 -4.89
CA LEU A 71 4.32 -15.52 -6.30
C LEU A 71 4.92 -14.15 -6.61
N LEU A 72 5.40 -13.43 -5.60
CA LEU A 72 6.06 -12.14 -5.77
C LEU A 72 7.46 -12.37 -6.35
N PRO A 73 7.77 -11.89 -7.58
CA PRO A 73 9.05 -12.16 -8.23
C PRO A 73 10.25 -11.59 -7.46
N ASP A 74 10.06 -10.49 -6.73
CA ASP A 74 11.08 -9.82 -5.91
C ASP A 74 10.93 -10.14 -4.41
N ALA A 75 10.28 -11.25 -4.05
CA ALA A 75 10.09 -11.64 -2.64
C ALA A 75 11.42 -11.67 -1.89
N ARG A 76 11.45 -11.02 -0.72
CA ARG A 76 12.64 -10.95 0.14
C ARG A 76 12.42 -11.70 1.45
N PRO A 77 13.48 -12.25 2.07
CA PRO A 77 13.40 -12.72 3.45
C PRO A 77 12.88 -11.61 4.37
N GLY A 78 11.84 -11.91 5.15
CA GLY A 78 11.21 -10.92 6.04
C GLY A 78 9.99 -10.21 5.43
N ASP A 79 9.59 -10.53 4.20
CA ASP A 79 8.27 -10.18 3.67
C ASP A 79 7.20 -11.01 4.38
N LEU A 80 6.21 -10.32 4.96
CA LEU A 80 5.20 -10.88 5.84
C LEU A 80 3.81 -10.91 5.20
N GLY A 81 3.59 -10.10 4.17
CA GLY A 81 2.37 -10.19 3.38
C GLY A 81 2.43 -9.33 2.12
N TRP A 82 1.74 -9.78 1.08
CA TRP A 82 1.54 -9.03 -0.15
C TRP A 82 0.04 -8.83 -0.29
N TYR A 83 -0.40 -7.58 -0.44
CA TYR A 83 -1.81 -7.23 -0.41
C TYR A 83 -2.14 -6.38 -1.62
N TYR A 84 -3.25 -6.70 -2.29
CA TYR A 84 -3.91 -5.78 -3.18
C TYR A 84 -5.00 -5.05 -2.40
N VAL A 85 -4.97 -3.72 -2.41
CA VAL A 85 -5.96 -2.88 -1.74
C VAL A 85 -6.77 -2.18 -2.83
N PRO A 86 -8.00 -2.63 -3.13
CA PRO A 86 -8.84 -1.95 -4.09
C PRO A 86 -9.33 -0.62 -3.52
N ILE A 87 -9.34 0.39 -4.37
CA ILE A 87 -9.84 1.73 -4.09
C ILE A 87 -11.01 1.98 -5.04
N GLY A 88 -12.21 1.87 -4.49
CA GLY A 88 -13.45 2.10 -5.23
C GLY A 88 -13.69 3.60 -5.40
N GLY A 89 -14.10 3.99 -6.60
CA GLY A 89 -14.76 5.26 -6.90
C GLY A 89 -16.16 5.05 -7.47
N ASN A 90 -16.86 6.13 -7.73
CA ASN A 90 -18.23 6.09 -8.26
C ASN A 90 -18.29 5.59 -9.72
N ILE A 91 -17.23 5.80 -10.50
CA ILE A 91 -17.22 5.53 -11.95
C ILE A 91 -16.21 4.43 -12.32
N ALA A 92 -15.12 4.31 -11.54
CA ALA A 92 -14.08 3.32 -11.74
C ALA A 92 -13.52 2.85 -10.40
N SER A 93 -12.92 1.67 -10.39
CA SER A 93 -12.11 1.18 -9.28
C SER A 93 -10.65 1.12 -9.73
N GLU A 94 -9.78 1.61 -8.88
CA GLU A 94 -8.34 1.44 -9.00
C GLU A 94 -7.85 0.61 -7.81
N GLY A 95 -6.54 0.54 -7.62
CA GLY A 95 -5.99 -0.13 -6.46
C GLY A 95 -4.52 0.15 -6.30
N MET A 96 -3.95 -0.51 -5.31
CA MET A 96 -2.52 -0.58 -5.15
C MET A 96 -2.14 -1.95 -4.64
N THR A 97 -0.93 -2.37 -4.96
CA THR A 97 -0.29 -3.51 -4.30
C THR A 97 0.71 -2.99 -3.27
N VAL A 98 0.74 -3.64 -2.10
CA VAL A 98 1.71 -3.33 -1.05
C VAL A 98 2.35 -4.60 -0.54
N VAL A 99 3.65 -4.54 -0.29
CA VAL A 99 4.39 -5.59 0.42
C VAL A 99 4.68 -5.10 1.82
N VAL A 100 4.18 -5.82 2.82
CA VAL A 100 4.43 -5.59 4.24
C VAL A 100 5.61 -6.44 4.67
N GLY A 101 6.59 -5.84 5.32
CA GLY A 101 7.75 -6.52 5.86
C GLY A 101 8.15 -5.98 7.23
N ALA A 102 9.29 -6.43 7.73
CA ALA A 102 9.89 -5.89 8.95
C ALA A 102 10.53 -4.51 8.68
N GLY A 103 10.31 -3.56 9.60
CA GLY A 103 10.98 -2.26 9.67
C GLY A 103 11.64 -2.06 11.04
N ASP A 104 11.91 -0.80 11.39
CA ASP A 104 12.57 -0.44 12.66
C ASP A 104 11.67 -0.78 13.87
N GLY A 105 11.85 -1.97 14.42
CA GLY A 105 11.13 -2.42 15.63
C GLY A 105 9.67 -2.83 15.42
N GLY A 106 9.21 -2.99 14.17
CA GLY A 106 7.81 -3.32 13.88
C GLY A 106 7.53 -3.65 12.41
N LEU A 107 6.26 -3.63 12.02
CA LEU A 107 5.84 -3.81 10.63
C LEU A 107 5.95 -2.49 9.86
N ALA A 108 6.34 -2.57 8.58
CA ALA A 108 6.45 -1.44 7.68
C ALA A 108 6.12 -1.85 6.23
N ILE A 109 5.86 -0.85 5.37
CA ILE A 109 5.64 -1.06 3.93
C ILE A 109 7.00 -1.11 3.23
N ARG A 110 7.34 -2.26 2.65
CA ARG A 110 8.58 -2.48 1.88
C ARG A 110 8.44 -2.13 0.39
N ALA A 111 7.24 -2.26 -0.16
CA ALA A 111 6.99 -1.88 -1.54
C ALA A 111 5.55 -1.40 -1.69
N VAL A 112 5.35 -0.47 -2.60
CA VAL A 112 4.04 0.00 -3.05
C VAL A 112 4.09 0.16 -4.57
N GLU A 113 3.02 -0.29 -5.22
CA GLU A 113 2.78 -0.05 -6.64
C GLU A 113 1.31 0.37 -6.80
N PHE A 114 1.06 1.38 -7.63
CA PHE A 114 -0.27 1.93 -7.86
C PHE A 114 -0.82 1.50 -9.22
N GLY A 115 -2.13 1.26 -9.27
CA GLY A 115 -2.84 0.82 -10.45
C GLY A 115 -3.39 -0.60 -10.32
N ARG A 116 -4.05 -1.03 -11.38
CA ARG A 116 -4.57 -2.38 -11.53
C ARG A 116 -3.46 -3.32 -12.03
N PRO A 117 -3.25 -4.49 -11.41
CA PRO A 117 -2.34 -5.51 -11.93
C PRO A 117 -2.81 -6.10 -13.27
#